data_AF-A0A3D3XVE8-F1
#
_entry.id   AF-A0A3D3XVE8-F1
#
_cell.length_a   1.000
_cell.length_b   1.000
_cell.length_c   1.000
_cell.angle_alpha   90.00
_cell.angle_beta   90.00
_cell.angle_gamma   90.00
#
_symmetry.space_group_name_H-M   'P 1'
#
loop_
_entity.id
_entity.type
_entity.pdbx_description
1 polymer ?
#
loop_
_entity_poly.entity_id
_entity_poly.type
_entity_poly.pdbx_seq_one_letter_code
_entity_poly.pdbx_strand_id
1 'polypeptide(L)' 'MNLTLNQQQVRVPWRTVFAYGAPTVGAGYMYLLVGLYVMKFSTDVLLIAPAVMGVIFSISRVWDAISDPLVGYLSDRTV' A
#
# COMPACT_ATOMS: atom_id res chain seq x y z
N MET A 1 22.35 5.26 36.22
CA MET A 1 22.70 4.17 35.27
C MET A 1 22.40 4.71 33.87
N ASN A 2 23.40 5.32 33.25
CA ASN A 2 23.26 6.10 32.00
C ASN A 2 23.38 5.17 30.80
N LEU A 3 22.30 5.01 30.04
CA LEU A 3 22.32 4.40 28.71
C LEU A 3 22.20 5.51 27.66
N THR A 4 23.23 6.34 27.54
CA THR A 4 23.43 7.15 26.32
C THR A 4 23.92 6.20 25.23
N LEU A 5 22.99 5.46 24.62
CA LEU A 5 23.30 4.68 23.42
C LEU A 5 23.75 5.65 22.35
N ASN A 6 25.04 5.60 22.06
CA ASN A 6 25.66 6.20 20.89
C ASN A 6 25.04 5.54 19.64
N GLN A 7 23.88 6.06 19.24
CA GLN A 7 23.22 5.76 17.98
C GLN A 7 24.08 6.41 16.88
N GLN A 8 25.24 5.81 16.59
CA GLN A 8 25.94 6.12 15.36
C GLN A 8 24.95 5.84 14.24
N GLN A 9 24.51 6.90 13.55
CA GLN A 9 23.66 6.84 12.37
C GLN A 9 24.41 6.05 11.28
N VAL A 10 24.35 4.73 11.32
CA VAL A 10 24.89 3.86 10.28
C VAL A 10 24.06 4.14 9.04
N ARG A 11 24.59 4.97 8.14
CA ARG A 11 23.94 5.25 6.86
C ARG A 11 23.83 3.94 6.09
N VAL A 12 22.59 3.52 5.84
CA VAL A 12 22.33 2.34 5.02
C VAL A 12 22.89 2.56 3.61
N PRO A 13 23.58 1.57 3.03
CA PRO A 13 24.11 1.71 1.69
C PRO A 13 22.95 1.81 0.69
N TRP A 14 23.10 2.64 -0.33
CA TRP A 14 22.08 2.88 -1.36
C TRP A 14 21.52 1.59 -1.99
N ARG A 15 22.36 0.56 -2.13
CA ARG A 15 21.95 -0.77 -2.62
C ARG A 15 20.87 -1.41 -1.77
N THR A 16 20.95 -1.28 -0.44
CA THR A 16 19.94 -1.83 0.48
C THR A 16 18.63 -1.06 0.38
N VAL A 17 18.69 0.26 0.22
CA VAL A 17 17.50 1.11 0.03
C VAL A 17 16.77 0.71 -1.26
N PHE A 18 17.51 0.56 -2.37
CA PHE A 18 16.93 0.11 -3.63
C PHE A 18 16.39 -1.32 -3.57
N ALA A 19 17.11 -2.25 -2.95
CA ALA A 19 16.64 -3.62 -2.79
C ALA A 19 15.37 -3.70 -1.92
N TYR A 20 15.27 -2.87 -0.89
CA TYR A 20 14.08 -2.79 -0.03
C TYR A 20 12.87 -2.16 -0.74
N GLY A 21 13.10 -1.16 -1.59
CA GLY A 21 12.04 -0.49 -2.36
C GLY A 21 11.62 -1.20 -3.66
N ALA A 22 12.42 -2.13 -4.18
CA ALA A 22 12.12 -2.81 -5.44
C ALA A 22 10.79 -3.61 -5.42
N PRO A 23 10.44 -4.38 -4.37
CA PRO A 23 9.18 -5.11 -4.31
C PRO A 23 7.95 -4.19 -4.31
N THR A 24 8.03 -3.02 -3.67
CA THR A 24 6.93 -2.05 -3.62
C THR A 24 6.54 -1.52 -4.99
N VAL A 25 7.50 -1.40 -5.92
CA VAL A 25 7.21 -1.01 -7.32
C VAL A 25 6.35 -2.07 -8.01
N GLY A 26 6.70 -3.35 -7.85
CA GLY A 26 5.94 -4.46 -8.41
C GLY A 26 4.52 -4.55 -7.84
N ALA A 27 4.40 -4.41 -6.52
CA ALA A 27 3.10 -4.40 -5.85
C ALA A 27 2.21 -3.23 -6.31
N GLY A 28 2.78 -2.02 -6.42
CA GLY A 28 2.07 -0.85 -6.92
C GLY A 28 1.62 -1.00 -8.37
N TYR A 29 2.47 -1.56 -9.23
CA TYR A 29 2.12 -1.82 -10.64
C TYR A 29 1.02 -2.87 -10.77
N MET A 30 1.08 -3.95 -9.98
CA MET A 30 0.02 -4.96 -9.95
C MET A 30 -1.31 -4.35 -9.51
N TYR A 31 -1.30 -3.54 -8.44
CA TYR A 31 -2.50 -2.87 -7.94
C TYR A 31 -3.13 -1.96 -9.01
N LEU A 32 -2.30 -1.22 -9.75
CA LEU A 32 -2.76 -0.37 -10.85
C LEU A 32 -3.37 -1.19 -12.00
N LEU A 33 -2.71 -2.27 -12.44
CA LEU A 33 -3.22 -3.12 -13.51
C LEU A 33 -4.56 -3.77 -13.13
N VAL A 34 -4.65 -4.32 -11.92
CA VAL A 34 -5.87 -4.95 -11.42
C VAL A 34 -7.00 -3.92 -11.30
N GLY A 35 -6.72 -2.73 -10.74
CA GLY A 35 -7.72 -1.67 -10.62
C GLY A 35 -8.28 -1.22 -11.97
N LEU A 36 -7.41 -1.01 -12.95
CA LEU A 36 -7.82 -0.65 -14.32
C LEU A 36 -8.62 -1.76 -14.99
N TYR A 37 -8.15 -3.01 -14.87
CA TYR A 37 -8.82 -4.17 -15.46
C TYR A 37 -10.21 -4.38 -14.86
N VAL A 38 -10.35 -4.31 -13.53
CA VAL A 38 -11.63 -4.48 -12.84
C VAL A 38 -12.62 -3.40 -13.25
N MET A 39 -12.19 -2.14 -13.35
CA MET A 39 -13.04 -1.05 -13.82
C MET A 39 -13.53 -1.32 -15.26
N LYS A 40 -12.60 -1.57 -16.19
CA LYS A 40 -12.89 -1.81 -17.61
C LYS A 40 -13.79 -3.02 -17.84
N PHE A 41 -13.50 -4.14 -17.17
CA PHE A 41 -14.28 -5.36 -17.27
C PHE A 41 -15.71 -5.17 -16.73
N SER A 42 -15.84 -4.48 -15.60
CA SER A 42 -17.15 -4.28 -14.96
C SER A 42 -18.05 -3.35 -15.77
N THR A 43 -17.50 -2.33 -16.41
CA THR A 43 -18.30 -1.40 -17.23
C THR A 43 -18.60 -1.95 -18.62
N ASP A 44 -17.64 -2.63 -19.26
CA ASP A 44 -17.75 -2.96 -20.68
C ASP A 44 -18.27 -4.38 -20.93
N VAL A 45 -18.00 -5.31 -20.01
CA VAL A 45 -18.43 -6.72 -20.14
C VAL A 45 -19.66 -6.99 -19.29
N LEU A 46 -19.65 -6.55 -18.03
CA LEU A 46 -20.78 -6.74 -17.12
C LEU A 46 -21.88 -5.67 -17.27
N LEU A 47 -21.61 -4.60 -18.03
CA LEU A 47 -22.52 -3.47 -18.27
C LEU A 47 -23.00 -2.79 -16.97
N ILE A 48 -22.17 -2.84 -15.92
CA ILE A 48 -22.43 -2.14 -14.67
C ILE A 48 -22.20 -0.64 -14.91
N ALA A 49 -23.13 0.20 -14.46
CA ALA A 49 -23.00 1.64 -14.60
C ALA A 49 -21.70 2.14 -13.92
N PRO A 50 -20.89 2.98 -14.59
CA PRO A 50 -19.62 3.49 -14.03
C PRO A 50 -19.79 4.19 -12.69
N ALA A 51 -20.95 4.84 -12.47
CA ALA A 51 -21.29 5.47 -11.18
C ALA A 51 -21.32 4.46 -10.03
N VAL A 52 -21.85 3.25 -10.25
CA VAL A 52 -21.91 2.20 -9.21
C VAL A 52 -20.49 1.69 -8.91
N MET A 53 -19.69 1.43 -9.94
CA MET A 53 -18.28 1.06 -9.74
C MET A 53 -17.50 2.13 -8.99
N GLY A 54 -17.74 3.41 -9.28
CA GLY A 54 -17.16 4.54 -8.56
C GLY A 54 -17.51 4.53 -7.06
N VAL A 55 -18.75 4.20 -6.71
CA VAL A 55 -19.17 4.04 -5.30
C VAL A 55 -18.45 2.86 -4.64
N ILE A 56 -18.35 1.71 -5.33
CA ILE A 56 -17.64 0.53 -4.80
C ILE A 56 -16.17 0.85 -4.52
N PHE A 57 -15.47 1.48 -5.48
CA PHE A 57 -14.08 1.91 -5.27
C PHE A 57 -13.96 2.95 -4.16
N SER A 58 -14.93 3.85 -4.00
CA SER A 58 -14.93 4.84 -2.92
C SER A 58 -15.07 4.16 -1.55
N ILE A 59 -15.95 3.17 -1.42
CA ILE A 59 -16.09 2.38 -0.19
C ILE A 59 -14.78 1.64 0.11
N SER A 60 -14.13 1.05 -0.90
CA SER A 60 -12.81 0.42 -0.73
C SER A 60 -11.78 1.41 -0.17
N ARG A 61 -11.77 2.67 -0.62
CA ARG A 61 -10.83 3.68 -0.10
C ARG A 61 -11.12 4.09 1.33
N VAL A 62 -12.38 4.15 1.71
CA VAL A 62 -12.77 4.40 3.11
C VAL A 62 -12.30 3.25 3.99
N TRP A 63 -12.42 2.01 3.51
CA TRP A 63 -11.90 0.84 4.22
C TRP A 63 -10.38 0.91 4.38
N ASP A 64 -9.64 1.17 3.30
CA ASP A 64 -8.17 1.30 3.33
C ASP A 64 -7.74 2.39 4.34
N ALA A 65 -8.45 3.52 4.39
CA ALA A 65 -8.17 4.60 5.34
C ALA A 65 -8.31 4.18 6.82
N ILE A 66 -9.07 3.13 7.11
CA ILE A 66 -9.23 2.58 8.47
C ILE A 66 -8.25 1.43 8.71
N SER A 67 -8.06 0.55 7.73
CA SER A 67 -7.18 -0.61 7.87
C SER A 67 -5.71 -0.22 7.90
N ASP A 68 -5.29 0.79 7.13
CA ASP A 68 -3.88 1.17 7.03
C ASP A 68 -3.30 1.64 8.38
N PRO A 69 -3.97 2.52 9.15
CA PRO A 69 -3.52 2.87 10.51
C PRO A 69 -3.54 1.69 11.48
N LEU A 70 -4.53 0.79 11.36
CA LEU A 70 -4.65 -0.38 12.22
C LEU A 70 -3.48 -1.36 12.01
N VAL A 71 -3.15 -1.63 10.74
CA VAL A 71 -2.00 -2.47 10.37
C VAL A 71 -0.70 -1.78 10.75
N GLY A 72 -0.57 -0.47 10.55
CA GLY A 72 0.58 0.30 11.02
C GLY A 72 0.79 0.17 12.53
N TYR A 73 -0.27 0.31 13.31
CA TYR A 73 -0.21 0.17 14.76
C TYR A 73 0.17 -1.25 15.23
N LEU A 74 -0.30 -2.27 14.51
CA LEU A 74 0.08 -3.66 14.77
C LEU A 74 1.54 -3.93 14.41
N SER A 75 2.01 -3.37 13.29
CA SER A 75 3.41 -3.46 12.85
C SER A 75 4.34 -2.83 13.88
N ASP A 76 3.99 -1.65 14.42
CA ASP A 76 4.80 -0.94 15.41
C ASP A 76 4.91 -1.68 16.76
N ARG A 77 3.97 -2.60 17.04
CA ARG A 77 3.97 -3.43 18.25
C ARG A 77 4.65 -4.77 18.09
N THR A 78 4.99 -5.17 16.86
CA THR A 78 5.65 -6.45 16.60
C THR A 78 7.16 -6.20 16.53
N VAL A 79 7.85 -6.61 17.59
CA VAL A 79 9.31 -6.51 17.80
C VAL A 79 10.07 -7.37 16.78
#